data_AF-A0A7W1T8W8-F1
#
_entry.id   AF-A0A7W1T8W8-F1
#
_cell.length_a   1.000
_cell.length_b   1.000
_cell.length_c   1.000
_cell.angle_alpha   90.00
_cell.angle_beta   90.00
_cell.angle_gamma   90.00
#
_symmetry.space_group_name_H-M   'P 1'
#
loop_
_entity.id
_entity.type
_entity.pdbx_description
1 polymer ?
#
loop_
_entity_poly.entity_id
_entity_poly.type
_entity_poly.pdbx_seq_one_letter_code
_entity_poly.pdbx_strand_id
1 'polypeptide(L)'
;MNYEDSRPTGWLVNTNDYASYLVIYFGLVSLYLLSSKKKWHFAMWLVLLAVVTYLVIESHSRTGFLGLVAIVALVLFKVLRIQYFLLALFAGVVAICSKMIYSSIASSGLTSQLVDSFTGKGDSTEERMFMYKFVIQLCKEHHFLGVGVGNTPRFLFEALYGTANVDITGTQTMAAHNFWLSIISDIGLIGFIPILIFFLYYLYQAATIYITNSNLKGAIPAAVLLGFIGVSVGSSSIFEMRVIWIALGLGLAVICLLQRERNSKQTESNFEKIN
;
A
#
# COMPACT_ATOMS: atom_id res chain seq x y z
N MET A 1 30.99 1.23 5.63
CA MET A 1 29.89 1.59 4.72
C MET A 1 29.76 0.49 3.68
N ASN A 2 28.99 -0.56 3.97
CA ASN A 2 28.65 -1.60 3.01
C ASN A 2 27.21 -1.34 2.55
N TYR A 3 27.04 -0.43 1.60
CA TYR A 3 25.96 -0.63 0.62
C TYR A 3 26.54 -1.67 -0.36
N GLU A 4 25.80 -2.65 -0.82
CA GLU A 4 24.86 -2.42 -1.90
C GLU A 4 23.78 -3.49 -1.87
N ASP A 5 22.68 -3.18 -1.20
CA ASP A 5 21.42 -3.75 -1.62
C ASP A 5 21.09 -3.15 -3.00
N SER A 6 21.23 -3.94 -4.06
CA SER A 6 21.06 -3.51 -5.45
C SER A 6 19.60 -3.23 -5.83
N ARG A 7 18.67 -3.43 -4.89
CA ARG A 7 17.24 -3.25 -5.13
C ARG A 7 16.90 -1.76 -5.27
N PRO A 8 16.00 -1.41 -6.20
CA PRO A 8 15.59 -0.03 -6.37
C PRO A 8 14.78 0.44 -5.14
N THR A 9 15.27 1.51 -4.50
CA THR A 9 14.62 2.13 -3.33
C THR A 9 14.34 3.62 -3.54
N GLY A 10 14.89 4.21 -4.62
CA GLY A 10 14.84 5.65 -4.86
C GLY A 10 15.40 6.42 -3.66
N TRP A 11 14.60 7.31 -3.09
CA TRP A 11 14.95 8.08 -1.89
C TRP A 11 14.36 7.51 -0.59
N LEU A 12 13.56 6.44 -0.67
CA LEU A 12 12.79 5.92 0.47
C LEU A 12 13.57 4.90 1.29
N VAL A 13 14.74 4.45 0.81
CA VAL A 13 15.67 3.48 1.44
C VAL A 13 15.07 2.07 1.64
N ASN A 14 13.78 1.97 1.95
CA ASN A 14 13.03 0.73 2.12
C ASN A 14 12.32 0.33 0.82
N THR A 15 12.52 -0.92 0.40
CA THR A 15 11.95 -1.45 -0.85
C THR A 15 10.42 -1.56 -0.83
N ASN A 16 9.83 -1.85 0.34
CA ASN A 16 8.38 -1.95 0.47
C ASN A 16 7.72 -0.57 0.40
N ASP A 17 8.36 0.44 0.99
CA ASP A 17 7.90 1.82 0.96
C ASP A 17 7.97 2.38 -0.47
N TYR A 18 9.06 2.09 -1.18
CA TYR A 18 9.22 2.45 -2.59
C TYR A 18 8.17 1.81 -3.49
N ALA A 19 7.98 0.48 -3.41
CA ALA A 19 6.97 -0.20 -4.21
C ALA A 19 5.55 0.32 -3.94
N SER A 20 5.24 0.53 -2.66
CA SER A 20 3.97 1.07 -2.21
C SER A 20 3.69 2.49 -2.72
N TYR A 21 4.72 3.35 -2.67
CA TYR A 21 4.66 4.69 -3.24
C TYR A 21 4.35 4.64 -4.74
N LEU A 22 5.09 3.84 -5.51
CA LEU A 22 4.85 3.69 -6.94
C LEU A 22 3.40 3.26 -7.24
N VAL A 23 2.89 2.29 -6.48
CA VAL A 23 1.55 1.73 -6.65
C VAL A 23 0.46 2.77 -6.43
N ILE A 24 0.50 3.52 -5.32
CA ILE A 24 -0.51 4.57 -5.01
C ILE A 24 -0.55 5.62 -6.12
N TYR A 25 0.60 6.19 -6.47
CA TYR A 25 0.66 7.29 -7.43
C TYR A 25 0.40 6.82 -8.87
N PHE A 26 0.80 5.59 -9.21
CA PHE A 26 0.44 4.96 -10.47
C PHE A 26 -1.09 4.86 -10.62
N GLY A 27 -1.82 4.48 -9.57
CA GLY A 27 -3.29 4.45 -9.58
C GLY A 27 -3.91 5.81 -9.91
N LEU A 28 -3.42 6.88 -9.28
CA LEU A 28 -3.89 8.25 -9.53
C LEU A 28 -3.60 8.71 -10.96
N VAL A 29 -2.37 8.51 -11.43
CA VAL A 29 -1.97 8.86 -12.80
C VAL A 29 -2.76 8.04 -13.82
N SER A 30 -3.03 6.76 -13.53
CA SER A 30 -3.84 5.89 -14.38
C SER A 30 -5.25 6.43 -14.58
N LEU A 31 -5.91 6.87 -13.51
CA LEU A 31 -7.25 7.47 -13.58
C LEU A 31 -7.25 8.75 -14.40
N TYR A 32 -6.20 9.58 -14.29
CA TYR A 32 -6.06 10.77 -15.12
C TYR A 32 -5.85 10.44 -16.60
N LEU A 33 -4.87 9.60 -16.93
CA LEU A 33 -4.53 9.26 -18.32
C LEU A 33 -5.68 8.57 -19.03
N LEU A 34 -6.38 7.64 -18.36
CA LEU A 34 -7.51 6.90 -18.93
C LEU A 34 -8.81 7.72 -18.97
N SER A 35 -8.87 8.88 -18.30
CA SER A 35 -9.98 9.83 -18.47
C SER A 35 -9.89 10.63 -19.77
N SER A 36 -8.70 10.70 -20.38
CA SER A 36 -8.47 11.39 -21.63
C SER A 36 -8.92 10.53 -22.83
N LYS A 37 -9.60 11.14 -23.81
CA LYS A 37 -9.96 10.46 -25.06
C LYS A 37 -8.78 10.32 -26.04
N LYS A 38 -7.60 10.83 -25.71
CA LYS A 38 -6.43 10.87 -26.60
C LYS A 38 -5.69 9.54 -26.59
N LYS A 39 -5.54 8.90 -27.76
CA LYS A 39 -4.83 7.60 -27.90
C LYS A 39 -3.40 7.61 -27.35
N TRP A 40 -2.70 8.74 -27.41
CA TRP A 40 -1.34 8.84 -26.87
C TRP A 40 -1.29 8.77 -25.34
N HIS A 41 -2.35 9.20 -24.62
CA HIS A 41 -2.43 9.02 -23.17
C HIS A 41 -2.55 7.54 -22.78
N PHE A 42 -3.25 6.75 -23.59
CA PHE A 42 -3.31 5.30 -23.42
C PHE A 42 -1.95 4.63 -23.67
N ALA A 43 -1.21 5.08 -24.69
CA ALA A 43 0.15 4.60 -24.93
C ALA A 43 1.09 4.95 -23.77
N MET A 44 1.04 6.18 -23.26
CA MET A 44 1.78 6.59 -22.05
C MET A 44 1.42 5.72 -20.85
N TRP A 45 0.13 5.40 -20.68
CA TRP A 45 -0.34 4.55 -19.59
C TRP A 45 0.26 3.14 -19.66
N LEU A 46 0.30 2.53 -20.85
CA LEU A 46 0.92 1.21 -21.06
C LEU A 46 2.43 1.23 -20.76
N VAL A 47 3.14 2.28 -21.20
CA VAL A 47 4.58 2.44 -20.91
C VAL A 47 4.80 2.59 -19.41
N LEU A 48 4.02 3.43 -18.73
CA LEU A 48 4.10 3.60 -17.27
C LEU A 48 3.78 2.31 -16.53
N LEU A 49 2.77 1.56 -16.97
CA LEU A 49 2.42 0.27 -16.38
C LEU A 49 3.59 -0.71 -16.47
N ALA A 50 4.25 -0.80 -17.63
CA ALA A 50 5.40 -1.67 -17.82
C ALA A 50 6.58 -1.27 -16.93
N VAL A 51 6.89 0.04 -16.87
CA VAL A 51 7.97 0.57 -16.03
C VAL A 51 7.70 0.33 -14.54
N VAL A 52 6.50 0.65 -14.05
CA VAL A 52 6.13 0.46 -12.64
C VAL A 52 6.11 -1.03 -12.28
N THR A 53 5.60 -1.89 -13.17
CA THR A 53 5.61 -3.34 -12.96
C THR A 53 7.05 -3.86 -12.82
N TYR A 54 7.95 -3.43 -13.71
CA TYR A 54 9.37 -3.79 -13.63
C TYR A 54 9.99 -3.35 -12.30
N LEU A 55 9.82 -2.08 -11.92
CA LEU A 55 10.38 -1.53 -10.68
C LEU A 55 9.84 -2.24 -9.42
N VAL A 56 8.54 -2.58 -9.40
CA VAL A 56 7.93 -3.31 -8.29
C VAL A 56 8.46 -4.74 -8.21
N ILE A 57 8.66 -5.43 -9.34
CA ILE A 57 9.26 -6.77 -9.37
C ILE A 57 10.70 -6.72 -8.84
N GLU A 58 11.51 -5.79 -9.33
CA GLU A 58 12.91 -5.59 -8.90
C GLU A 58 13.02 -5.19 -7.42
N SER A 59 12.02 -4.48 -6.88
CA SER A 59 11.97 -4.18 -5.44
C SER A 59 11.81 -5.43 -4.55
N HIS A 60 11.43 -6.57 -5.14
CA HIS A 60 11.08 -7.82 -4.46
C HIS A 60 9.96 -7.68 -3.40
N SER A 61 9.12 -6.64 -3.50
CA SER A 61 8.01 -6.42 -2.57
C SER A 61 6.75 -7.18 -3.01
N ARG A 62 6.44 -8.28 -2.30
CA ARG A 62 5.21 -9.08 -2.55
C ARG A 62 3.93 -8.26 -2.33
N THR A 63 3.91 -7.44 -1.27
CA THR A 63 2.77 -6.57 -0.95
C THR A 63 2.62 -5.46 -1.99
N GLY A 64 3.73 -4.87 -2.46
CA GLY A 64 3.72 -3.91 -3.57
C GLY A 64 3.18 -4.52 -4.85
N PHE A 65 3.60 -5.75 -5.20
CA PHE A 65 3.11 -6.44 -6.38
C PHE A 65 1.60 -6.73 -6.32
N LEU A 66 1.11 -7.27 -5.20
CA LEU A 66 -0.32 -7.50 -4.98
C LEU A 66 -1.11 -6.18 -5.02
N GLY A 67 -0.56 -5.11 -4.44
CA GLY A 67 -1.14 -3.77 -4.50
C GLY A 67 -1.26 -3.26 -5.94
N LEU A 68 -0.23 -3.45 -6.78
CA LEU A 68 -0.26 -3.06 -8.18
C LEU A 68 -1.36 -3.81 -8.94
N VAL A 69 -1.43 -5.13 -8.76
CA VAL A 69 -2.48 -5.97 -9.37
C VAL A 69 -3.87 -5.47 -8.97
N ALA A 70 -4.07 -5.18 -7.69
CA ALA A 70 -5.35 -4.74 -7.16
C ALA A 70 -5.74 -3.34 -7.71
N ILE A 71 -4.80 -2.40 -7.78
CA ILE A 71 -5.03 -1.07 -8.35
C ILE A 71 -5.34 -1.13 -9.85
N VAL A 72 -4.57 -1.91 -10.61
CA VAL A 72 -4.80 -2.10 -12.04
C VAL A 72 -6.19 -2.70 -12.26
N ALA A 73 -6.55 -3.75 -11.51
CA ALA A 73 -7.88 -4.34 -11.57
C ALA A 73 -8.96 -3.30 -11.27
N LEU A 74 -8.85 -2.55 -10.17
CA LEU A 74 -9.81 -1.52 -9.77
C LEU A 74 -10.00 -0.46 -10.86
N VAL A 75 -8.91 0.05 -11.44
CA VAL A 75 -8.98 1.04 -12.51
C VAL A 75 -9.64 0.46 -13.76
N LEU A 76 -9.26 -0.76 -14.16
CA LEU A 76 -9.82 -1.41 -15.35
C LEU A 76 -11.31 -1.75 -15.19
N PHE A 77 -11.73 -2.20 -14.01
CA PHE A 77 -13.14 -2.42 -13.66
C PHE A 77 -13.96 -1.14 -13.83
N LYS A 78 -13.37 0.03 -13.58
CA LYS A 78 -14.04 1.31 -13.76
C LYS A 78 -14.06 1.81 -15.21
N VAL A 79 -12.98 1.57 -15.96
CA VAL A 79 -12.81 2.13 -17.31
C VAL A 79 -13.45 1.27 -18.41
N LEU A 80 -13.44 -0.07 -18.29
CA LEU A 80 -13.66 -0.97 -19.43
C LEU A 80 -14.72 -2.05 -19.19
N ARG A 81 -15.72 -2.11 -20.08
CA ARG A 81 -16.71 -3.22 -20.19
C ARG A 81 -16.09 -4.60 -20.48
N ILE A 82 -14.79 -4.63 -20.80
CA ILE A 82 -13.99 -5.79 -21.22
C ILE A 82 -13.16 -6.34 -20.03
N GLN A 83 -13.56 -6.01 -18.80
CA GLN A 83 -12.86 -6.31 -17.54
C GLN A 83 -12.22 -7.71 -17.48
N TYR A 84 -12.90 -8.76 -17.95
CA TYR A 84 -12.39 -10.13 -17.92
C TYR A 84 -11.21 -10.39 -18.88
N PHE A 85 -11.21 -9.79 -20.07
CA PHE A 85 -10.14 -9.98 -21.06
C PHE A 85 -8.85 -9.28 -20.63
N LEU A 86 -8.95 -8.09 -20.04
CA LEU A 86 -7.77 -7.36 -19.58
C LEU A 86 -7.25 -7.89 -18.25
N LEU A 87 -8.12 -8.40 -17.38
CA LEU A 87 -7.69 -9.16 -16.20
C LEU A 87 -6.95 -10.44 -16.63
N ALA A 88 -7.46 -11.15 -17.64
CA ALA A 88 -6.82 -12.34 -18.19
C ALA A 88 -5.48 -12.02 -18.89
N LEU A 89 -5.40 -10.92 -19.65
CA LEU A 89 -4.18 -10.45 -20.28
C LEU A 89 -3.12 -10.06 -19.23
N PHE A 90 -3.53 -9.30 -18.21
CA PHE A 90 -2.65 -8.91 -17.12
C PHE A 90 -2.20 -10.12 -16.30
N ALA A 91 -3.09 -11.04 -15.94
CA ALA A 91 -2.75 -12.30 -15.31
C ALA A 91 -1.79 -13.14 -16.18
N GLY A 92 -1.98 -13.12 -17.49
CA GLY A 92 -1.06 -13.73 -18.47
C GLY A 92 0.33 -13.10 -18.45
N VAL A 93 0.42 -11.77 -18.46
CA VAL A 93 1.69 -11.04 -18.34
C VAL A 93 2.38 -11.35 -17.02
N VAL A 94 1.64 -11.35 -15.91
CA VAL A 94 2.14 -11.73 -14.59
C VAL A 94 2.66 -13.16 -14.58
N ALA A 95 1.92 -14.11 -15.16
CA ALA A 95 2.32 -15.51 -15.24
C ALA A 95 3.57 -15.69 -16.13
N ILE A 96 3.66 -14.96 -17.25
CA ILE A 96 4.82 -14.97 -18.14
C ILE A 96 6.04 -14.36 -17.45
N CYS A 97 5.92 -13.21 -16.80
CA CYS A 97 7.00 -12.60 -16.04
C CYS A 97 7.46 -13.52 -14.90
N SER A 98 6.51 -14.15 -14.18
CA SER A 98 6.81 -15.13 -13.13
C SER A 98 7.54 -16.36 -13.68
N LYS A 99 7.13 -16.87 -14.85
CA LYS A 99 7.76 -17.99 -15.54
C LYS A 99 9.15 -17.63 -16.08
N MET A 100 9.33 -16.41 -16.59
CA MET A 100 10.58 -15.93 -17.18
C MET A 100 11.65 -15.68 -16.10
N ILE A 101 11.21 -15.19 -14.93
CA ILE A 101 12.02 -15.15 -13.71
C ILE A 101 12.38 -16.58 -13.29
N TYR A 102 11.41 -17.49 -13.23
CA TYR A 102 11.66 -18.89 -12.87
C TYR A 102 12.62 -19.62 -13.85
N SER A 103 12.51 -19.37 -15.16
CA SER A 103 13.36 -20.02 -16.17
C SER A 103 14.77 -19.43 -16.26
N SER A 104 14.92 -18.12 -16.01
CA SER A 104 16.24 -17.47 -15.94
C SER A 104 17.00 -17.92 -14.68
N ILE A 105 16.27 -18.25 -13.61
CA ILE A 105 16.79 -18.83 -12.37
C ILE A 105 17.13 -20.31 -12.52
N ALA A 106 16.33 -21.09 -13.25
CA ALA A 106 16.55 -22.54 -13.42
C ALA A 106 17.68 -22.90 -14.40
N SER A 107 18.08 -21.97 -15.28
CA SER A 107 19.10 -22.20 -16.32
C SER A 107 20.51 -21.75 -15.93
N SER A 108 20.68 -21.01 -14.84
CA SER A 108 21.97 -20.74 -14.23
C SER A 108 22.14 -21.66 -13.02
N GLY A 109 23.29 -22.34 -12.85
CA GLY A 109 23.61 -23.20 -11.70
C GLY A 109 23.70 -22.46 -10.35
N LEU A 110 22.96 -21.36 -10.20
CA LEU A 110 22.77 -20.49 -9.05
C LEU A 110 21.65 -20.99 -8.12
N THR A 111 21.20 -22.24 -8.29
CA THR A 111 20.11 -22.83 -7.50
C THR A 111 20.49 -23.03 -6.04
N SER A 112 21.76 -23.20 -5.69
CA SER A 112 22.20 -23.29 -4.29
C SER A 112 22.17 -21.93 -3.57
N GLN A 113 22.64 -20.86 -4.21
CA GLN A 113 22.60 -19.49 -3.64
C GLN A 113 21.18 -18.91 -3.61
N LEU A 114 20.30 -19.33 -4.52
CA LEU A 114 18.90 -18.92 -4.52
C LEU A 114 18.05 -19.78 -3.59
N VAL A 115 18.32 -21.08 -3.42
CA VAL A 115 17.70 -21.83 -2.32
C VAL A 115 18.11 -21.19 -1.00
N ASP A 116 19.35 -20.73 -0.79
CA ASP A 116 19.69 -19.93 0.40
C ASP A 116 19.05 -18.53 0.41
N SER A 117 18.77 -17.90 -0.74
CA SER A 117 18.05 -16.61 -0.77
C SER A 117 16.52 -16.74 -0.60
N PHE A 118 15.97 -17.92 -0.88
CA PHE A 118 14.55 -18.27 -0.74
C PHE A 118 14.24 -19.04 0.55
N THR A 119 15.20 -19.79 1.09
CA THR A 119 15.12 -20.56 2.35
C THR A 119 15.92 -19.93 3.50
N GLY A 120 17.02 -19.22 3.22
CA GLY A 120 17.75 -18.37 4.18
C GLY A 120 17.14 -16.97 4.35
N LYS A 121 16.00 -16.68 3.70
CA LYS A 121 15.05 -15.61 4.10
C LYS A 121 14.08 -16.07 5.23
N GLY A 122 14.44 -17.14 5.95
CA GLY A 122 13.76 -17.56 7.19
C GLY A 122 13.65 -16.41 8.18
N ASP A 123 14.71 -15.58 8.30
CA ASP A 123 14.74 -14.46 9.23
C ASP A 123 13.59 -13.46 9.01
N SER A 124 13.38 -12.87 7.83
CA SER A 124 12.39 -11.76 7.72
C SER A 124 10.92 -12.16 7.95
N THR A 125 10.55 -13.43 7.81
CA THR A 125 9.18 -13.89 8.07
C THR A 125 9.05 -14.36 9.52
N GLU A 126 10.04 -15.08 10.04
CA GLU A 126 10.07 -15.51 11.44
C GLU A 126 10.25 -14.32 12.38
N GLU A 127 11.13 -13.36 12.05
CA GLU A 127 11.29 -12.08 12.74
C GLU A 127 9.97 -11.28 12.72
N ARG A 128 9.26 -11.20 11.59
CA ARG A 128 7.93 -10.53 11.55
C ARG A 128 6.92 -11.23 12.45
N MET A 129 6.90 -12.57 12.45
CA MET A 129 6.02 -13.33 13.33
C MET A 129 6.39 -13.15 14.81
N PHE A 130 7.67 -13.09 15.13
CA PHE A 130 8.16 -12.75 16.46
C PHE A 130 7.72 -11.35 16.86
N MET A 131 7.97 -10.34 16.01
CA MET A 131 7.55 -8.96 16.24
C MET A 131 6.05 -8.88 16.50
N TYR A 132 5.23 -9.57 15.70
CA TYR A 132 3.79 -9.55 15.89
C TYR A 132 3.36 -10.15 17.22
N LYS A 133 3.92 -11.31 17.58
CA LYS A 133 3.64 -11.96 18.87
C LYS A 133 4.09 -11.10 20.03
N PHE A 134 5.28 -10.50 19.93
CA PHE A 134 5.84 -9.63 20.95
C PHE A 134 4.97 -8.39 21.14
N VAL A 135 4.59 -7.68 20.06
CA VAL A 135 3.76 -6.48 20.19
C VAL A 135 2.38 -6.81 20.76
N ILE A 136 1.79 -7.96 20.40
CA ILE A 136 0.54 -8.42 21.03
C ILE A 136 0.74 -8.67 22.54
N GLN A 137 1.86 -9.27 22.94
CA GLN A 137 2.19 -9.50 24.34
C GLN A 137 2.39 -8.18 25.10
N LEU A 138 3.14 -7.24 24.51
CA LEU A 138 3.34 -5.89 25.04
C LEU A 138 1.99 -5.19 25.26
N CYS A 139 1.08 -5.26 24.29
CA CYS A 139 -0.27 -4.72 24.44
C CYS A 139 -1.00 -5.33 25.65
N LYS A 140 -0.88 -6.65 25.88
CA LYS A 140 -1.54 -7.32 27.02
C LYS A 140 -0.95 -6.88 28.36
N GLU A 141 0.37 -6.80 28.46
CA GLU A 141 1.07 -6.37 29.68
C GLU A 141 0.72 -4.93 30.08
N HIS A 142 0.47 -4.08 29.07
CA HIS A 142 0.02 -2.71 29.27
C HIS A 142 -1.51 -2.55 29.24
N HIS A 143 -2.28 -3.63 29.44
CA HIS A 143 -3.75 -3.63 29.48
C HIS A 143 -4.42 -2.93 28.28
N PHE A 144 -3.79 -2.97 27.11
CA PHE A 144 -4.20 -2.29 25.89
C PHE A 144 -4.34 -0.77 26.01
N LEU A 145 -3.71 -0.13 27.01
CA LEU A 145 -3.69 1.33 27.15
C LEU A 145 -2.63 2.00 26.26
N GLY A 146 -1.68 1.21 25.75
CA GLY A 146 -0.57 1.66 24.94
C GLY A 146 0.68 1.99 25.77
N VAL A 147 1.83 2.01 25.11
CA VAL A 147 3.14 2.29 25.73
C VAL A 147 3.62 3.72 25.49
N GLY A 148 2.82 4.54 24.80
CA GLY A 148 3.17 5.90 24.37
C GLY A 148 3.71 5.91 22.93
N VAL A 149 3.39 6.99 22.21
CA VAL A 149 3.76 7.16 20.79
C VAL A 149 5.26 7.09 20.60
N GLY A 150 5.72 6.24 19.68
CA GLY A 150 7.13 6.07 19.35
C GLY A 150 7.92 5.18 20.31
N ASN A 151 7.28 4.61 21.35
CA ASN A 151 7.96 3.72 22.29
C ASN A 151 7.95 2.25 21.82
N THR A 152 7.00 1.82 20.98
CA THR A 152 6.95 0.43 20.50
C THR A 152 8.26 -0.04 19.83
N PRO A 153 8.90 0.72 18.92
CA PRO A 153 10.18 0.32 18.33
C PRO A 153 11.29 0.10 19.37
N ARG A 154 11.27 0.84 20.48
CA ARG A 154 12.25 0.68 21.56
C ARG A 154 12.11 -0.67 22.26
N PHE A 155 10.89 -1.02 22.69
CA PHE A 155 10.62 -2.32 23.31
C PHE A 155 10.94 -3.48 22.39
N LEU A 156 10.65 -3.32 21.10
CA LEU A 156 10.93 -4.35 20.09
C LEU A 156 12.43 -4.54 19.86
N PHE A 157 13.18 -3.44 19.82
CA PHE A 157 14.64 -3.48 19.71
C PHE A 157 15.27 -4.15 20.94
N GLU A 158 14.83 -3.77 22.15
CA GLU A 158 15.30 -4.39 23.39
C GLU A 158 15.03 -5.90 23.44
N ALA A 159 13.88 -6.35 22.90
CA ALA A 159 13.53 -7.77 22.85
C ALA A 159 14.36 -8.59 21.86
N LEU A 160 14.78 -7.99 20.73
CA LEU A 160 15.55 -8.66 19.69
C LEU A 160 17.06 -8.65 19.96
N TYR A 161 17.60 -7.55 20.46
CA TYR A 161 19.04 -7.32 20.56
C TYR A 161 19.56 -7.17 22.00
N GLY A 162 18.66 -7.14 22.98
CA GLY A 162 18.99 -6.91 24.38
C GLY A 162 19.25 -5.43 24.70
N THR A 163 19.26 -5.10 25.99
CA THR A 163 19.41 -3.73 26.49
C THR A 163 20.84 -3.17 26.34
N ALA A 164 21.85 -4.04 26.21
CA ALA A 164 23.25 -3.65 26.07
C ALA A 164 23.62 -3.12 24.67
N ASN A 165 22.77 -3.37 23.66
CA ASN A 165 22.99 -2.96 22.28
C ASN A 165 22.07 -1.81 21.84
N VAL A 166 21.36 -1.17 22.78
CA VAL A 166 20.46 -0.04 22.46
C VAL A 166 21.31 1.13 21.94
N ASP A 167 21.18 1.37 20.65
CA ASP A 167 21.85 2.46 19.98
C ASP A 167 21.32 3.79 20.52
N ILE A 168 22.10 4.44 21.39
CA ILE A 168 21.73 5.67 22.11
C ILE A 168 21.48 6.84 21.13
N THR A 169 21.98 6.73 19.89
CA THR A 169 21.76 7.68 18.80
C THR A 169 20.45 7.47 18.04
N GLY A 170 19.67 6.42 18.33
CA GLY A 170 18.39 6.14 17.68
C GLY A 170 18.49 5.77 16.20
N THR A 171 19.68 5.39 15.73
CA THR A 171 19.96 5.14 14.30
C THR A 171 19.54 3.76 13.81
N GLN A 172 19.19 2.84 14.71
CA GLN A 172 18.64 1.51 14.39
C GLN A 172 17.26 1.31 15.01
N THR A 173 16.27 2.04 14.52
CA THR A 173 14.86 1.80 14.90
C THR A 173 14.30 0.65 14.07
N MET A 174 14.14 -0.52 14.70
CA MET A 174 13.33 -1.58 14.12
C MET A 174 11.85 -1.25 14.32
N ALA A 175 11.21 -0.79 13.26
CA ALA A 175 9.79 -0.53 13.27
C ALA A 175 9.02 -1.86 13.16
N ALA A 176 8.02 -2.08 14.01
CA ALA A 176 7.13 -3.26 13.91
C ALA A 176 6.47 -3.22 12.53
N HIS A 177 6.84 -4.07 11.57
CA HIS A 177 6.49 -3.94 10.14
C HIS A 177 4.98 -4.04 9.76
N ASN A 178 4.08 -3.50 10.58
CA ASN A 178 2.64 -3.39 10.39
C ASN A 178 2.12 -2.13 11.10
N PHE A 179 1.52 -1.24 10.32
CA PHE A 179 1.01 0.04 10.82
C PHE A 179 -0.06 -0.11 11.90
N TRP A 180 -1.00 -1.05 11.72
CA TRP A 180 -2.11 -1.24 12.64
C TRP A 180 -1.64 -1.74 14.01
N LEU A 181 -0.69 -2.67 13.99
CA LEU A 181 -0.15 -3.24 15.21
C LEU A 181 0.66 -2.19 15.99
N SER A 182 1.44 -1.37 15.29
CA SER A 182 2.19 -0.25 15.88
C SER A 182 1.27 0.80 16.52
N ILE A 183 0.12 1.09 15.91
CA ILE A 183 -0.84 2.05 16.50
C ILE A 183 -1.45 1.48 17.78
N ILE A 184 -1.91 0.23 17.75
CA ILE A 184 -2.55 -0.37 18.92
C ILE A 184 -1.56 -0.44 20.10
N SER A 185 -0.28 -0.71 19.85
CA SER A 185 0.72 -0.73 20.90
C SER A 185 1.14 0.65 21.38
N ASP A 186 1.23 1.66 20.51
CA ASP A 186 1.63 3.01 20.90
C ASP A 186 0.54 3.75 21.68
N ILE A 187 -0.69 3.81 21.15
CA ILE A 187 -1.78 4.65 21.70
C ILE A 187 -2.90 3.85 22.37
N GLY A 188 -2.78 2.52 22.39
CA GLY A 188 -3.77 1.63 22.99
C GLY A 188 -5.07 1.51 22.18
N LEU A 189 -5.96 0.67 22.69
CA LEU A 189 -7.24 0.38 22.05
C LEU A 189 -8.16 1.60 22.04
N ILE A 190 -8.13 2.43 23.09
CA ILE A 190 -8.94 3.64 23.19
C ILE A 190 -8.52 4.65 22.11
N GLY A 191 -7.22 4.88 21.95
CA GLY A 191 -6.70 5.75 20.88
C GLY A 191 -6.90 5.18 19.48
N PHE A 192 -6.94 3.85 19.35
CA PHE A 192 -7.18 3.16 18.09
C PHE A 192 -8.60 3.35 17.55
N ILE A 193 -9.62 3.46 18.42
CA ILE A 193 -11.03 3.52 18.02
C ILE A 193 -11.33 4.70 17.06
N PRO A 194 -10.96 5.96 17.34
CA PRO A 194 -11.19 7.07 16.41
C PRO A 194 -10.53 6.87 15.04
N ILE A 195 -9.31 6.31 15.02
CA ILE A 195 -8.57 6.01 13.78
C ILE A 195 -9.33 4.94 12.98
N LEU A 196 -9.78 3.87 13.64
CA LEU A 196 -10.57 2.83 13.02
C LEU A 196 -11.88 3.38 12.44
N ILE A 197 -12.61 4.22 13.20
CA ILE A 197 -13.84 4.87 12.74
C ILE A 197 -13.57 5.72 11.49
N PHE A 198 -12.48 6.49 11.48
CA PHE A 198 -12.08 7.29 10.33
C PHE A 198 -11.86 6.44 9.08
N PHE A 199 -11.11 5.33 9.18
CA PHE A 199 -10.85 4.46 8.03
C PHE A 199 -12.09 3.68 7.58
N LEU A 200 -12.96 3.27 8.50
CA LEU A 200 -14.25 2.65 8.15
C LEU A 200 -15.17 3.64 7.43
N TYR A 201 -15.23 4.88 7.91
CA TYR A 201 -15.96 5.96 7.24
C TYR A 201 -15.38 6.22 5.84
N TYR A 202 -14.06 6.34 5.72
CA TYR A 202 -13.39 6.53 4.43
C TYR A 202 -13.74 5.38 3.49
N LEU A 203 -13.62 4.12 3.94
CA LEU A 203 -13.95 2.93 3.15
C LEU A 203 -15.39 2.97 2.64
N TYR A 204 -16.34 3.24 3.54
CA TYR A 204 -17.75 3.34 3.20
C TYR A 204 -18.00 4.40 2.11
N GLN A 205 -17.40 5.59 2.25
CA GLN A 205 -17.57 6.67 1.28
C GLN A 205 -16.87 6.37 -0.05
N ALA A 206 -15.66 5.84 -0.01
CA ALA A 206 -14.91 5.45 -1.19
C ALA A 206 -15.65 4.36 -1.99
N ALA A 207 -16.18 3.33 -1.32
CA ALA A 207 -16.95 2.27 -1.96
C ALA A 207 -18.28 2.80 -2.54
N THR A 208 -19.01 3.61 -1.77
CA THR A 208 -20.27 4.20 -2.22
C THR A 208 -20.07 5.07 -3.46
N ILE A 209 -19.07 5.95 -3.46
CA ILE A 209 -18.75 6.81 -4.61
C ILE A 209 -18.25 6.00 -5.79
N TYR A 210 -17.42 4.97 -5.55
CA TYR A 210 -16.94 4.08 -6.60
C TYR A 210 -18.10 3.37 -7.30
N ILE A 211 -19.13 2.92 -6.58
CA ILE A 211 -20.27 2.20 -7.18
C ILE A 211 -21.23 3.17 -7.86
N THR A 212 -21.57 4.30 -7.21
CA THR A 212 -22.66 5.19 -7.66
C THR A 212 -22.24 6.17 -8.74
N ASN A 213 -20.97 6.57 -8.80
CA ASN A 213 -20.50 7.59 -9.74
C ASN A 213 -19.96 6.95 -11.01
N SER A 214 -20.51 7.25 -12.19
CA SER A 214 -20.02 6.69 -13.46
C SER A 214 -18.68 7.27 -13.92
N ASN A 215 -18.26 8.41 -13.37
CA ASN A 215 -17.01 9.08 -13.74
C ASN A 215 -15.80 8.39 -13.08
N LEU A 216 -14.68 8.37 -13.79
CA LEU A 216 -13.39 7.86 -13.31
C LEU A 216 -12.88 8.58 -12.07
N LYS A 217 -13.25 9.87 -11.90
CA LYS A 217 -12.93 10.64 -10.69
C LYS A 217 -13.45 9.94 -9.42
N GLY A 218 -14.58 9.23 -9.51
CA GLY A 218 -15.14 8.47 -8.39
C GLY A 218 -14.29 7.30 -7.93
N ALA A 219 -13.31 6.86 -8.72
CA ALA A 219 -12.37 5.80 -8.33
C ALA A 219 -11.12 6.30 -7.59
N ILE A 220 -10.88 7.62 -7.55
CA ILE A 220 -9.71 8.20 -6.89
C ILE A 220 -9.64 7.80 -5.40
N PRO A 221 -10.70 7.95 -4.58
CA PRO A 221 -10.62 7.62 -3.17
C PRO A 221 -10.38 6.12 -2.94
N ALA A 222 -11.00 5.26 -3.77
CA ALA A 222 -10.83 3.81 -3.67
C ALA A 222 -9.41 3.37 -4.05
N ALA A 223 -8.79 3.97 -5.08
CA ALA A 223 -7.41 3.70 -5.46
C ALA A 223 -6.41 4.10 -4.36
N VAL A 224 -6.61 5.26 -3.74
CA VAL A 224 -5.79 5.72 -2.60
C VAL A 224 -5.92 4.78 -1.41
N LEU A 225 -7.16 4.41 -1.04
CA LEU A 225 -7.41 3.51 0.08
C LEU A 225 -6.78 2.13 -0.14
N LEU A 226 -6.91 1.58 -1.35
CA LEU A 226 -6.35 0.29 -1.69
C LEU A 226 -4.82 0.30 -1.63
N GLY A 227 -4.21 1.38 -2.13
CA GLY A 227 -2.77 1.58 -1.98
C GLY A 227 -2.34 1.72 -0.52
N PHE A 228 -3.08 2.49 0.29
CA PHE A 228 -2.84 2.59 1.74
C PHE A 228 -2.90 1.23 2.44
N ILE A 229 -3.91 0.40 2.14
CA ILE A 229 -4.03 -0.96 2.70
C ILE A 229 -2.78 -1.78 2.37
N GLY A 230 -2.32 -1.73 1.11
CA GLY A 230 -1.11 -2.42 0.66
C GLY A 230 0.14 -2.01 1.45
N VAL A 231 0.31 -0.72 1.73
CA VAL A 231 1.44 -0.23 2.54
C VAL A 231 1.29 -0.63 4.00
N SER A 232 0.08 -0.49 4.57
CA SER A 232 -0.22 -0.69 6.01
C SER A 232 0.18 -2.06 6.54
N VAL A 233 0.20 -3.05 5.65
CA VAL A 233 0.60 -4.43 5.96
C VAL A 233 2.09 -4.66 5.73
N GLY A 234 2.72 -3.92 4.80
CA GLY A 234 4.10 -4.13 4.38
C GLY A 234 5.14 -3.26 5.10
N SER A 235 4.71 -2.20 5.78
CA SER A 235 5.58 -1.24 6.46
C SER A 235 4.86 -0.51 7.60
N SER A 236 5.62 -0.13 8.62
CA SER A 236 5.19 0.74 9.71
C SER A 236 5.74 2.15 9.62
N SER A 237 6.71 2.40 8.74
CA SER A 237 7.26 3.74 8.45
C SER A 237 6.25 4.68 7.77
N ILE A 238 5.01 4.21 7.56
CA ILE A 238 3.89 4.98 7.00
C ILE A 238 3.66 6.29 7.74
N PHE A 239 3.86 6.30 9.06
CA PHE A 239 3.68 7.51 9.84
C PHE A 239 4.60 8.64 9.34
N GLU A 240 5.81 8.31 8.92
CA GLU A 240 6.82 9.25 8.41
C GLU A 240 6.65 9.54 6.91
N MET A 241 5.99 8.65 6.16
CA MET A 241 5.74 8.80 4.73
C MET A 241 4.64 9.83 4.44
N ARG A 242 5.00 11.11 4.50
CA ARG A 242 4.13 12.28 4.19
C ARG A 242 3.34 12.13 2.89
N VAL A 243 3.95 11.49 1.90
CA VAL A 243 3.36 11.20 0.58
C VAL A 243 2.04 10.41 0.66
N ILE A 244 1.95 9.44 1.58
CA ILE A 244 0.73 8.62 1.76
C ILE A 244 -0.40 9.47 2.36
N TRP A 245 -0.08 10.30 3.34
CA TRP A 245 -1.04 11.20 3.97
C TRP A 245 -1.56 12.26 3.00
N ILE A 246 -0.71 12.78 2.11
CA ILE A 246 -1.13 13.67 1.02
C ILE A 246 -2.11 12.96 0.09
N ALA A 247 -1.83 11.70 -0.28
CA ALA A 247 -2.74 10.92 -1.12
C ALA A 247 -4.11 10.70 -0.42
N LEU A 248 -4.11 10.34 0.87
CA LEU A 248 -5.34 10.21 1.68
C LEU A 248 -6.14 11.52 1.72
N GLY A 249 -5.46 12.66 1.93
CA GLY A 249 -6.07 13.98 1.90
C GLY A 249 -6.69 14.32 0.54
N LEU A 250 -6.01 14.00 -0.56
CA LEU A 250 -6.56 14.15 -1.92
C LEU A 250 -7.82 13.30 -2.12
N GLY A 251 -7.82 12.05 -1.66
CA GLY A 251 -8.99 11.18 -1.77
C GLY A 251 -10.17 11.68 -0.92
N LEU A 252 -9.93 12.19 0.29
CA LEU A 252 -10.96 12.87 1.09
C LEU A 252 -11.53 14.10 0.39
N ALA A 253 -10.66 14.95 -0.17
CA ALA A 253 -11.10 16.13 -0.89
C ALA A 253 -12.03 15.76 -2.07
N VAL A 254 -11.69 14.71 -2.82
CA VAL A 254 -12.55 14.19 -3.89
C VAL A 254 -13.89 13.65 -3.34
N ILE A 255 -13.88 12.94 -2.21
CA ILE A 255 -15.12 12.49 -1.54
C ILE A 255 -16.02 13.70 -1.25
N CYS A 256 -15.49 14.73 -0.61
CA CYS A 256 -16.26 15.93 -0.23
C CYS A 256 -16.80 16.68 -1.46
N LEU A 257 -15.99 16.83 -2.52
CA LEU A 257 -16.41 17.50 -3.75
C LEU A 257 -17.56 16.75 -4.44
N LEU A 258 -17.42 15.43 -4.61
CA LEU A 258 -18.45 14.63 -5.29
C LEU A 258 -19.75 14.52 -4.49
N GLN A 259 -19.68 14.55 -3.16
CA GLN A 259 -20.87 14.61 -2.30
C GLN A 259 -21.59 15.95 -2.44
N ARG A 260 -20.83 17.06 -2.48
CA ARG A 260 -21.40 18.40 -2.69
C ARG A 260 -22.12 18.50 -4.04
N GLU A 261 -21.52 17.99 -5.10
CA GLU A 261 -22.14 17.93 -6.45
C GLU A 261 -23.41 17.06 -6.47
N ARG A 262 -23.44 15.95 -5.72
CA ARG A 262 -24.62 15.10 -5.63
C ARG A 262 -25.76 15.81 -4.89
N ASN A 263 -25.45 16.46 -3.78
CA ASN A 263 -26.44 17.16 -2.97
C ASN A 263 -27.04 18.36 -3.72
N SER A 264 -26.23 19.13 -4.47
CA SER A 264 -26.75 20.25 -5.27
C SER A 264 -27.75 19.79 -6.33
N LYS A 265 -27.43 18.72 -7.07
CA LYS A 265 -28.34 18.15 -8.09
C LYS A 265 -29.65 17.63 -7.50
N GLN A 266 -29.60 17.05 -6.30
CA GLN A 266 -30.79 16.55 -5.63
C GLN A 266 -31.71 17.70 -5.18
N THR A 267 -31.12 18.79 -4.70
CA THR A 267 -31.86 20.01 -4.35
C THR A 267 -32.54 20.62 -5.58
N GLU A 268 -31.82 20.79 -6.69
CA GLU A 268 -32.37 21.29 -7.96
C GLU A 268 -33.54 20.43 -8.47
N SER A 269 -33.39 19.10 -8.49
CA SER A 269 -34.45 18.17 -8.91
C SER A 269 -35.69 18.22 -8.01
N ASN A 270 -35.53 18.47 -6.70
CA ASN A 270 -36.67 18.62 -5.80
C ASN A 270 -37.43 19.93 -6.06
N PHE A 271 -36.73 21.01 -6.41
CA PHE A 271 -37.39 22.27 -6.79
C PHE A 271 -38.17 22.15 -8.11
N GLU A 272 -37.64 21.44 -9.11
CA GLU A 272 -38.34 21.20 -10.38
C GLU A 272 -39.62 20.35 -10.23
N LYS A 273 -39.73 19.52 -9.18
CA LYS A 273 -40.94 18.70 -8.93
C LYS A 273 -42.06 19.45 -8.21
N ILE A 274 -41.77 20.62 -7.65
CA ILE A 274 -42.72 21.43 -6.86
C ILE A 274 -43.34 22.54 -7.71
N ASN A 275 -42.73 22.89 -8.85
CA ASN A 275 -43.25 23.82 -9.85
C ASN A 275 -43.95 23.09 -11.00
#